data_AF-A0AAN4W074-F1
#
_entry.id   AF-A0AAN4W074-F1
#
_cell.length_a   1.000
_cell.length_b   1.000
_cell.length_c   1.000
_cell.angle_alpha   90.00
_cell.angle_beta   90.00
_cell.angle_gamma   90.00
#
_symmetry.space_group_name_H-M   'P 1'
#
loop_
_entity.id
_entity.type
_entity.pdbx_description
1 polymer ?
#
loop_
_entity_poly.entity_id
_entity_poly.type
_entity_poly.pdbx_seq_one_letter_code
_entity_poly.pdbx_strand_id
1 'polypeptide(L)'
;MKIEITRHLLQFAFCLFFLSSCHQEMGSTLQMDDDKVSLIVAPSATLVDLNRFAESLKKEKGIDADFSECEFDQEGKLRQLKLTVDCNDGFSGTVVQPALLLKGNSTGFVRDYKNKEVPFKIGTL
;
A
#
# COMPACT_ATOMS: atom_id res chain seq x y z
N MET A 1 -42.41 -38.41 -29.68
CA MET A 1 -42.33 -37.23 -28.79
C MET A 1 -40.85 -36.98 -28.52
N LYS A 2 -40.32 -35.87 -29.07
CA LYS A 2 -38.89 -35.53 -29.06
C LYS A 2 -38.47 -35.16 -27.64
N ILE A 3 -37.48 -35.85 -27.13
CA ILE A 3 -36.95 -35.66 -25.78
C ILE A 3 -35.99 -34.47 -25.82
N GLU A 4 -36.47 -33.29 -25.42
CA GLU A 4 -35.74 -32.02 -25.26
C GLU A 4 -34.76 -32.04 -24.05
N ILE A 5 -34.07 -33.17 -23.79
CA ILE A 5 -33.19 -33.32 -22.61
C ILE A 5 -31.75 -32.84 -22.88
N THR A 6 -31.41 -32.43 -24.11
CA THR A 6 -30.04 -31.99 -24.45
C THR A 6 -29.75 -30.51 -24.23
N ARG A 7 -30.75 -29.66 -23.92
CA ARG A 7 -30.52 -28.21 -23.79
C ARG A 7 -30.15 -27.75 -22.37
N HIS A 8 -30.46 -28.53 -21.34
CA HIS A 8 -30.25 -28.11 -19.94
C HIS A 8 -28.95 -28.64 -19.31
N LEU A 9 -28.30 -29.63 -19.94
CA LEU A 9 -27.00 -30.15 -19.47
C LEU A 9 -25.80 -29.29 -19.90
N LEU A 10 -25.94 -28.46 -20.94
CA LEU A 10 -24.86 -27.57 -21.39
C LEU A 10 -24.78 -26.25 -20.60
N GLN A 11 -25.83 -25.89 -19.86
CA GLN A 11 -25.88 -24.64 -19.09
C GLN A 11 -25.27 -24.75 -17.69
N PHE A 12 -25.08 -25.96 -17.17
CA PHE A 12 -24.52 -26.18 -15.84
C PHE A 12 -22.98 -26.14 -15.78
N ALA A 13 -22.29 -26.23 -16.93
CA ALA A 13 -20.82 -26.19 -16.97
C ALA A 13 -20.23 -24.77 -16.99
N PHE A 14 -21.04 -23.73 -17.22
CA PHE A 14 -20.56 -22.35 -17.37
C PHE A 14 -20.52 -21.54 -16.06
N CYS A 15 -21.10 -22.06 -14.96
CA CYS A 15 -21.13 -21.34 -13.69
C CYS A 15 -19.94 -21.62 -12.75
N LEU A 16 -19.03 -22.55 -13.08
CA LEU A 16 -17.88 -22.86 -12.21
C LEU A 16 -16.62 -22.01 -12.49
N PHE A 17 -16.60 -21.17 -13.52
CA PHE A 17 -15.40 -20.41 -13.91
C PHE A 17 -15.35 -18.95 -13.41
N PHE A 18 -16.37 -18.47 -12.69
CA PHE A 18 -16.43 -17.07 -12.22
C PHE A 18 -16.27 -16.90 -10.70
N LEU A 19 -15.58 -17.83 -10.03
CA LEU A 19 -15.07 -17.59 -8.67
C LEU A 19 -13.59 -17.20 -8.68
N SER A 20 -13.18 -16.32 -9.60
CA SER A 20 -12.02 -15.47 -9.32
C SER A 20 -12.48 -14.44 -8.31
N SER A 21 -12.50 -14.86 -7.04
CA SER A 21 -12.51 -13.92 -5.93
C SER A 21 -11.27 -13.06 -6.11
N CYS A 22 -11.44 -11.87 -6.66
CA CYS A 22 -10.44 -10.82 -6.53
C CYS A 22 -10.36 -10.55 -5.04
N HIS A 23 -9.45 -11.23 -4.34
CA HIS A 23 -9.02 -10.85 -3.02
C HIS A 23 -8.43 -9.45 -3.19
N GLN A 24 -9.23 -8.41 -2.93
CA GLN A 24 -8.70 -7.07 -2.77
C GLN A 24 -7.90 -7.06 -1.47
N GLU A 25 -6.64 -7.48 -1.55
CA GLU A 25 -5.69 -7.15 -0.51
C GLU A 25 -5.64 -5.62 -0.42
N MET A 26 -5.86 -5.09 0.78
CA MET A 26 -5.88 -3.66 1.04
C MET A 26 -4.49 -3.10 0.72
N GLY A 27 -4.37 -2.39 -0.39
CA GLY A 27 -3.09 -1.89 -0.90
C GLY A 27 -2.58 -0.67 -0.14
N SER A 28 -1.32 -0.33 -0.37
CA SER A 28 -0.70 0.91 0.14
C SER A 28 -1.48 2.13 -0.36
N THR A 29 -1.59 3.15 0.49
CA THR A 29 -2.33 4.38 0.18
C THR A 29 -1.42 5.60 0.30
N LEU A 30 -1.41 6.44 -0.74
CA LEU A 30 -0.76 7.76 -0.73
C LEU A 30 -1.81 8.84 -0.95
N GLN A 31 -1.91 9.79 -0.03
CA GLN A 31 -2.79 10.95 -0.12
C GLN A 31 -1.95 12.22 0.01
N MET A 32 -2.19 13.18 -0.88
CA MET A 32 -1.48 14.45 -0.93
C MET A 32 -2.45 15.56 -1.29
N ASP A 33 -2.66 16.48 -0.36
CA ASP A 33 -3.33 17.74 -0.59
C ASP A 33 -2.53 18.87 0.07
N ASP A 34 -3.05 20.11 0.04
CA ASP A 34 -2.34 21.28 0.56
C ASP A 34 -2.26 21.30 2.09
N ASP A 35 -3.17 20.59 2.77
CA ASP A 35 -3.26 20.55 4.21
C ASP A 35 -2.52 19.36 4.80
N LYS A 36 -2.43 18.26 4.04
CA LYS A 36 -1.96 16.98 4.56
C LYS A 36 -1.31 16.12 3.48
N VAL A 37 -0.22 15.46 3.88
CA VAL A 37 0.38 14.34 3.16
C VAL A 37 0.36 13.11 4.06
N SER A 38 -0.06 11.97 3.52
CA SER A 38 -0.14 10.70 4.25
C SER A 38 0.27 9.55 3.35
N LEU A 39 1.15 8.70 3.85
CA LEU A 39 1.48 7.42 3.24
C LEU A 39 1.21 6.30 4.25
N ILE A 40 0.52 5.26 3.81
CA ILE A 40 0.29 4.02 4.55
C ILE A 40 0.84 2.89 3.67
N VAL A 41 1.78 2.12 4.19
CA VAL A 41 2.42 1.02 3.46
C VAL A 41 1.79 -0.30 3.87
N ALA A 42 1.20 -1.00 2.89
CA ALA A 42 0.63 -2.32 3.09
C ALA A 42 1.72 -3.42 3.02
N PRO A 43 1.51 -4.58 3.67
CA PRO A 43 2.42 -5.72 3.55
C PRO A 43 2.62 -6.22 2.11
N SER A 44 1.65 -5.99 1.23
CA SER A 44 1.69 -6.37 -0.19
C SER A 44 2.45 -5.38 -1.07
N ALA A 45 3.00 -4.29 -0.51
CA ALA A 45 3.74 -3.30 -1.26
C ALA A 45 4.97 -3.92 -1.93
N THR A 46 5.13 -3.62 -3.22
CA THR A 46 6.31 -4.02 -3.99
C THR A 46 7.36 -2.91 -4.01
N LEU A 47 8.60 -3.24 -4.34
CA LEU A 47 9.65 -2.24 -4.57
C LEU A 47 9.23 -1.19 -5.63
N VAL A 48 8.48 -1.61 -6.65
CA VAL A 48 7.96 -0.70 -7.68
C VAL A 48 6.95 0.29 -7.09
N ASP A 49 6.06 -0.17 -6.21
CA ASP A 49 5.12 0.71 -5.52
C ASP A 49 5.85 1.73 -4.64
N LEU A 50 6.84 1.28 -3.86
CA LEU A 50 7.61 2.14 -2.95
C LEU A 50 8.39 3.21 -3.71
N ASN A 51 9.06 2.83 -4.80
CA ASN A 51 9.77 3.79 -5.66
C ASN A 51 8.82 4.82 -6.27
N ARG A 52 7.66 4.38 -6.77
CA ARG A 52 6.64 5.30 -7.28
C ARG A 52 6.17 6.29 -6.20
N PHE A 53 6.00 5.85 -4.96
CA PHE A 53 5.62 6.72 -3.86
C PHE A 53 6.71 7.74 -3.54
N ALA A 54 7.98 7.33 -3.46
CA ALA A 54 9.11 8.22 -3.25
C ALA A 54 9.21 9.29 -4.34
N GLU A 55 9.11 8.89 -5.61
CA GLU A 55 9.12 9.81 -6.75
C GLU A 55 7.95 10.80 -6.70
N SER A 56 6.74 10.32 -6.37
CA SER A 56 5.54 11.17 -6.28
C SER A 56 5.67 12.18 -5.15
N LEU A 57 6.12 11.75 -3.96
CA LEU A 57 6.35 12.61 -2.81
C LEU A 57 7.39 13.70 -3.11
N LYS A 58 8.49 13.33 -3.77
CA LYS A 58 9.55 14.28 -4.14
C LYS A 58 9.05 15.28 -5.16
N LYS A 59 8.37 14.82 -6.21
CA LYS A 59 7.91 15.65 -7.32
C LYS A 59 6.80 16.61 -6.91
N GLU A 60 5.81 16.14 -6.16
CA GLU A 60 4.60 16.90 -5.89
C GLU A 60 4.67 17.72 -4.59
N LYS A 61 5.48 17.27 -3.61
CA LYS A 61 5.54 17.89 -2.28
C LYS A 61 6.96 18.23 -1.80
N GLY A 62 7.98 17.91 -2.60
CA GLY A 62 9.37 18.13 -2.21
C GLY A 62 9.83 17.25 -1.03
N ILE A 63 9.08 16.20 -0.69
CA ILE A 63 9.36 15.31 0.43
C ILE A 63 10.29 14.19 -0.04
N ASP A 64 11.40 13.97 0.65
CA ASP A 64 12.30 12.85 0.41
C ASP A 64 11.83 11.64 1.23
N ALA A 65 11.51 10.54 0.54
CA ALA A 65 11.20 9.27 1.17
C ALA A 65 12.14 8.19 0.66
N ASP A 66 12.80 7.49 1.58
CA ASP A 66 13.78 6.45 1.29
C ASP A 66 13.29 5.09 1.76
N PHE A 67 13.30 4.13 0.82
CA PHE A 67 12.94 2.72 0.99
C PHE A 67 14.09 1.78 0.61
N SER A 68 15.29 2.30 0.34
CA SER A 68 16.44 1.54 -0.19
C SER A 68 16.90 0.40 0.73
N GLU A 69 16.62 0.52 2.02
CA GLU A 69 16.94 -0.47 3.05
C GLU A 69 15.73 -1.38 3.40
N CYS A 70 14.68 -1.39 2.58
CA CYS A 70 13.62 -2.40 2.69
C CYS A 70 14.14 -3.79 2.29
N GLU A 71 13.65 -4.82 2.97
CA GLU A 71 13.98 -6.21 2.64
C GLU A 71 12.78 -6.88 1.97
N PHE A 72 13.06 -7.61 0.88
CA PHE A 72 12.07 -8.38 0.14
C PHE A 72 12.46 -9.85 0.10
N ASP A 73 11.48 -10.75 -0.03
CA ASP A 73 11.73 -12.16 -0.29
C ASP A 73 12.01 -12.43 -1.78
N GLN A 74 12.27 -13.69 -2.11
CA GLN A 74 12.59 -14.12 -3.48
C GLN A 74 11.41 -13.97 -4.45
N GLU A 75 10.18 -13.83 -3.94
CA GLU A 75 8.97 -13.58 -4.72
C GLU A 75 8.68 -12.08 -4.86
N GLY A 76 9.53 -11.21 -4.30
CA GLY A 76 9.38 -9.76 -4.32
C GLY A 76 8.38 -9.22 -3.28
N LYS A 77 7.98 -10.03 -2.29
CA LYS A 77 7.11 -9.58 -1.20
C LYS A 77 7.92 -8.93 -0.10
N LEU A 78 7.36 -7.87 0.49
CA LEU A 78 7.99 -7.14 1.58
C LEU A 78 8.17 -8.04 2.81
N ARG A 79 9.38 -8.11 3.34
CA ARG A 79 9.71 -8.76 4.62
C ARG A 79 9.95 -7.75 5.73
N GLN A 80 10.57 -6.62 5.41
CA GLN A 80 10.84 -5.54 6.34
C GLN A 80 10.68 -4.20 5.62
N LEU A 81 9.84 -3.34 6.18
CA LEU A 81 9.77 -1.93 5.83
C LEU A 81 10.85 -1.19 6.61
N LYS A 82 11.72 -0.46 5.90
CA LYS A 82 12.48 0.66 6.46
C LYS A 82 12.14 1.89 5.65
N LEU A 83 11.44 2.83 6.29
CA LEU A 83 11.01 4.09 5.70
C LEU A 83 11.68 5.24 6.45
N THR A 84 12.51 6.00 5.74
CA THR A 84 13.03 7.29 6.21
C THR A 84 12.36 8.41 5.44
N VAL A 85 11.87 9.43 6.13
CA VAL A 85 11.19 10.58 5.53
C VAL A 85 11.88 11.86 5.99
N ASP A 86 12.15 12.76 5.04
CA ASP A 86 12.48 14.16 5.28
C ASP A 86 11.48 15.05 4.53
N CYS A 87 10.67 15.81 5.27
CA CYS A 87 9.68 16.71 4.68
C CYS A 87 10.30 18.01 4.14
N ASN A 88 11.60 18.24 4.33
CA ASN A 88 12.34 19.45 3.93
C ASN A 88 11.77 20.75 4.53
N ASP A 89 11.01 20.64 5.62
CA ASP A 89 10.40 21.76 6.35
C ASP A 89 10.73 21.73 7.86
N GLY A 90 11.75 20.95 8.23
CA GLY A 90 12.19 20.75 9.61
C GLY A 90 11.61 19.50 10.29
N PHE A 91 10.73 18.75 9.62
CA PHE A 91 10.21 17.47 10.11
C PHE A 91 10.80 16.29 9.34
N SER A 92 11.34 15.32 10.08
CA SER A 92 11.88 14.08 9.52
C SER A 92 11.77 12.93 10.53
N GLY A 93 11.93 11.70 10.06
CA GLY A 93 11.98 10.52 10.92
C GLY A 93 12.16 9.22 10.16
N THR A 94 12.39 8.14 10.91
CA THR A 94 12.56 6.80 10.37
C THR A 94 11.71 5.80 11.14
N VAL A 95 11.09 4.86 10.43
CA VAL A 95 10.46 3.65 11.00
C VAL A 95 11.07 2.41 10.38
N VAL A 96 11.31 1.40 11.21
CA VAL A 96 11.62 0.03 10.77
C VAL A 96 10.57 -0.91 11.34
N GLN A 97 9.92 -1.69 10.49
CA GLN A 97 8.95 -2.70 10.90
C GLN A 97 9.01 -3.98 10.06
N PRO A 98 8.94 -5.16 10.69
CA PRO A 98 8.67 -6.41 9.99
C PRO A 98 7.31 -6.37 9.29
N ALA A 99 7.21 -6.96 8.10
CA ALA A 99 5.98 -6.98 7.31
C ALA A 99 4.80 -7.70 8.01
N LEU A 100 5.10 -8.62 8.93
CA LEU A 100 4.08 -9.25 9.77
C LEU A 100 3.36 -8.25 10.69
N LEU A 101 4.02 -7.18 11.12
CA LEU A 101 3.42 -6.12 11.94
C LEU A 101 2.66 -5.08 11.11
N LEU A 102 2.87 -5.04 9.79
CA LEU A 102 2.05 -4.25 8.86
C LEU A 102 0.64 -4.88 8.69
N LYS A 103 0.48 -6.18 8.97
CA LYS A 103 -0.83 -6.86 8.91
C LYS A 103 -1.68 -6.43 10.11
N GLY A 104 -2.56 -5.46 9.89
CA GLY A 104 -3.49 -4.95 10.91
C GLY A 104 -3.10 -3.61 11.53
N ASN A 105 -1.94 -3.05 11.16
CA ASN A 105 -1.53 -1.72 11.56
C ASN A 105 -1.29 -0.83 10.34
N SER A 106 -1.71 0.42 10.45
CA SER A 106 -1.47 1.46 9.46
C SER A 106 -0.06 2.02 9.62
N THR A 107 0.97 1.34 9.11
CA THR A 107 2.35 1.84 9.22
C THR A 107 2.71 2.75 8.06
N GLY A 108 3.29 3.91 8.37
CA GLY A 108 3.74 4.88 7.38
C GLY A 108 4.04 6.22 8.02
N PHE A 109 3.66 7.32 7.36
CA PHE A 109 3.84 8.66 7.91
C PHE A 109 2.68 9.60 7.57
N VAL A 110 2.54 10.64 8.38
CA VAL A 110 1.63 11.76 8.17
C VAL A 110 2.38 13.06 8.39
N ARG A 111 2.23 14.00 7.46
CA ARG A 111 2.57 15.40 7.63
C ARG A 111 1.28 16.21 7.54
N ASP A 112 0.85 16.80 8.64
CA ASP A 112 -0.35 17.65 8.74
C ASP A 112 0.08 19.12 8.91
N TYR A 113 -0.08 19.92 7.86
CA TYR A 113 0.34 21.32 7.83
C TYR A 113 -0.59 22.24 8.64
N LYS A 114 -1.79 21.77 9.01
CA LYS A 114 -2.75 22.52 9.83
C LYS A 114 -2.60 22.23 11.32
N ASN A 115 -2.21 21.02 11.69
CA ASN A 115 -2.06 20.62 13.08
C ASN A 115 -0.73 21.14 13.67
N LYS A 116 -0.82 22.08 14.62
CA LYS A 116 0.36 22.66 15.28
C LYS A 116 0.93 21.80 16.41
N GLU A 117 0.12 20.93 17.00
CA GLU A 117 0.52 20.11 18.14
C GLU A 117 1.20 18.83 17.67
N VAL A 118 0.65 18.19 16.64
CA VAL A 118 1.18 16.96 16.06
C VAL A 118 1.30 17.07 14.54
N PRO A 119 2.20 17.93 14.04
CA PRO A 119 2.38 18.21 12.61
C PRO A 119 2.99 17.05 11.82
N PHE A 120 3.67 16.12 12.50
CA PHE A 120 4.35 14.98 11.88
C PHE A 120 4.22 13.73 12.74
N LYS A 121 3.96 12.59 12.09
CA LYS A 121 3.96 11.25 12.69
C LYS A 121 4.61 10.28 11.72
N ILE A 122 5.36 9.32 12.26
CA ILE A 122 5.89 8.18 11.49
C ILE A 122 5.87 6.94 12.39
N GLY A 123 5.63 5.77 11.81
CA GLY A 123 5.46 4.54 12.57
C GLY A 123 4.09 3.93 12.36
N THR A 124 3.56 3.28 13.39
CA THR A 124 2.17 2.84 13.44
C THR A 124 1.26 4.04 13.72
N LEU A 125 0.29 4.27 12.84
CA LEU A 125 -0.62 5.43 12.82
C LEU A 125 -2.01 5.12 13.34
#